data_AF-A0A957LLF2-F1
#
_entry.id   AF-A0A957LLF2-F1
#
_cell.length_a   1.000
_cell.length_b   1.000
_cell.length_c   1.000
_cell.angle_alpha   90.00
_cell.angle_beta   90.00
_cell.angle_gamma   90.00
#
_symmetry.space_group_name_H-M   'P 1'
#
loop_
_entity.id
_entity.type
_entity.pdbx_description
1 polymer ?
#
loop_
_entity_poly.entity_id
_entity_poly.type
_entity_poly.pdbx_seq_one_letter_code
_entity_poly.pdbx_strand_id
1 'polypeptide(L)'
;MFPDDKLHEECGIFGIYASGAEVARYTFFALYALQHRGQEAAGIVTSDGKVAHVHKGMGLVSQVFDEDNLRYLLGHLAIGHTRYSTTGSPKLRNTQPYVIETLDGPLAIGHNGNLINAPQLRRELLERGVGLSTSSDSEVILHLLAGSGGDWLARIRIVMARAEGAYALVILTRDAVY
;
A
#
# COMPACT_ATOMS: atom_id res chain seq x y z
N MET A 1 12.71 34.87 2.86
CA MET A 1 12.66 33.77 1.91
C MET A 1 11.44 32.94 2.27
N PHE A 2 10.35 33.11 1.53
CA PHE A 2 9.17 32.28 1.75
C PHE A 2 9.54 30.83 1.37
N PRO A 3 9.12 29.81 2.13
CA PRO A 3 9.28 28.43 1.68
C PRO A 3 8.60 28.28 0.32
N ASP A 4 9.22 27.51 -0.56
CA ASP A 4 8.73 27.18 -1.91
C ASP A 4 7.30 26.61 -1.76
N ASP A 5 6.28 27.42 -2.05
CA ASP A 5 4.85 27.08 -1.99
C ASP A 5 4.48 26.27 -3.24
N LYS A 6 5.18 25.15 -3.43
CA LYS A 6 4.85 24.16 -4.45
C LYS A 6 4.03 23.06 -3.80
N LEU A 7 3.01 22.61 -4.52
CA LEU A 7 2.34 21.35 -4.25
C LEU A 7 3.39 20.25 -4.12
N HIS A 8 3.64 19.78 -2.90
CA HIS A 8 4.39 18.55 -2.68
C HIS A 8 3.50 17.40 -3.16
N GLU A 9 3.92 16.75 -4.24
CA GLU A 9 3.13 15.68 -4.84
C GLU A 9 3.21 14.42 -3.95
N GLU A 10 2.16 14.25 -3.14
CA GLU A 10 1.90 13.09 -2.29
C GLU A 10 1.73 11.81 -3.11
N CYS A 11 2.09 10.65 -2.53
CA CYS A 11 2.08 9.33 -3.16
C CYS A 11 0.80 9.03 -3.96
N GLY A 12 0.91 8.28 -5.05
CA GLY A 12 -0.24 7.78 -5.81
C GLY A 12 -0.71 6.43 -5.28
N ILE A 13 -2.02 6.22 -5.15
CA ILE A 13 -2.61 4.91 -4.84
C ILE A 13 -3.72 4.59 -5.85
N PHE A 14 -3.88 3.31 -6.15
CA PHE A 14 -4.93 2.80 -7.03
C PHE A 14 -5.43 1.44 -6.57
N GLY A 15 -6.72 1.15 -6.77
CA GLY A 15 -7.33 -0.14 -6.45
C GLY A 15 -8.37 -0.53 -7.49
N ILE A 16 -8.42 -1.82 -7.83
CA ILE A 16 -9.41 -2.37 -8.77
C ILE A 16 -9.82 -3.78 -8.37
N TYR A 17 -11.11 -4.04 -8.46
CA TYR A 17 -11.69 -5.39 -8.44
C TYR A 17 -12.49 -5.57 -9.72
N ALA A 18 -12.02 -6.44 -10.61
CA ALA A 18 -12.72 -6.77 -11.85
C ALA A 18 -12.44 -8.22 -12.28
N SER A 19 -13.46 -9.07 -12.23
CA SER A 19 -13.38 -10.44 -12.76
C SER A 19 -13.31 -10.44 -14.29
N GLY A 20 -12.37 -11.22 -14.86
CA GLY A 20 -12.21 -11.34 -16.32
C GLY A 20 -11.42 -10.21 -16.98
N ALA A 21 -10.86 -9.28 -16.20
CA ALA A 21 -10.00 -8.20 -16.68
C ALA A 21 -8.52 -8.42 -16.33
N GLU A 22 -7.61 -7.82 -17.11
CA GLU A 22 -6.18 -7.78 -16.79
C GLU A 22 -5.90 -6.72 -15.71
N VAL A 23 -6.30 -6.99 -14.47
CA VAL A 23 -6.20 -6.03 -13.35
C VAL A 23 -4.77 -5.51 -13.11
N ALA A 24 -3.75 -6.33 -13.37
CA ALA A 24 -2.35 -5.90 -13.31
C ALA A 24 -2.03 -4.81 -14.35
N ARG A 25 -2.47 -5.01 -15.60
CA ARG A 25 -2.23 -4.09 -16.71
C ARG A 25 -3.00 -2.78 -16.53
N TYR A 26 -4.24 -2.85 -16.03
CA TYR A 26 -5.00 -1.65 -15.66
C TYR A 26 -4.36 -0.89 -14.51
N THR A 27 -3.88 -1.59 -13.49
CA THR A 27 -3.15 -0.97 -12.38
C THR A 27 -1.87 -0.30 -12.88
N PHE A 28 -1.11 -0.94 -13.77
CA PHE A 28 0.08 -0.33 -14.40
C PHE A 28 -0.25 1.01 -15.07
N PHE A 29 -1.28 1.04 -15.94
CA PHE A 29 -1.65 2.28 -16.63
C PHE A 29 -2.19 3.35 -15.67
N ALA A 30 -2.93 2.96 -14.64
CA ALA A 30 -3.38 3.88 -13.60
C ALA A 30 -2.20 4.49 -12.83
N LEU A 31 -1.22 3.68 -12.42
CA LEU A 31 -0.01 4.17 -11.76
C LEU A 31 0.84 5.04 -12.70
N TYR A 32 0.90 4.71 -13.98
CA TYR A 32 1.58 5.54 -14.98
C TYR A 32 0.90 6.92 -15.11
N ALA A 33 -0.44 6.97 -15.10
CA ALA A 33 -1.17 8.24 -15.08
C ALA A 33 -0.93 9.01 -13.77
N LEU A 34 -0.78 8.31 -12.64
CA LEU A 34 -0.43 8.86 -11.33
C LEU A 34 1.09 9.04 -11.12
N GLN A 35 1.93 8.93 -12.15
CA GLN A 35 3.39 8.97 -12.01
C GLN A 35 3.90 10.30 -11.43
N HIS A 36 3.21 11.39 -11.72
CA HIS A 36 3.52 12.71 -11.16
C HIS A 36 3.54 12.67 -9.62
N ARG A 37 2.59 11.93 -9.02
CA ARG A 37 2.48 11.72 -7.56
C ARG A 37 3.63 11.00 -6.86
N GLY A 38 4.60 10.46 -7.60
CA GLY A 38 5.75 9.82 -6.97
C GLY A 38 6.64 9.12 -7.98
N GLN A 39 7.93 9.48 -7.98
CA GLN A 39 8.90 9.03 -8.98
C GLN A 39 10.02 8.14 -8.42
N GLU A 40 9.96 7.82 -7.12
CA GLU A 40 11.05 7.10 -6.47
C GLU A 40 10.90 5.60 -6.48
N ALA A 41 9.68 5.10 -6.45
CA ALA A 41 9.38 3.68 -6.43
C ALA A 41 7.95 3.43 -6.86
N ALA A 42 7.70 2.24 -7.37
CA ALA A 42 6.36 1.78 -7.71
C ALA A 42 6.17 0.31 -7.30
N GLY A 43 4.93 -0.08 -7.04
CA GLY A 43 4.58 -1.44 -6.67
C GLY A 43 3.14 -1.78 -7.04
N ILE A 44 2.92 -3.05 -7.38
CA ILE A 44 1.60 -3.63 -7.63
C ILE A 44 1.50 -4.92 -6.82
N VAL A 45 0.36 -5.10 -6.16
CA VAL A 45 -0.07 -6.37 -5.61
C VAL A 45 -1.35 -6.79 -6.31
N THR A 46 -1.42 -8.03 -6.76
CA THR A 46 -2.64 -8.66 -7.28
C THR A 46 -3.02 -9.87 -6.44
N SER A 47 -4.29 -10.27 -6.50
CA SER A 47 -4.78 -11.45 -5.79
C SER A 47 -5.95 -12.11 -6.51
N ASP A 48 -6.02 -13.44 -6.42
CA ASP A 48 -7.20 -14.25 -6.77
C ASP A 48 -8.08 -14.55 -5.54
N GLY A 49 -7.80 -13.90 -4.42
CA GLY A 49 -8.41 -14.10 -3.11
C GLY A 49 -7.73 -15.16 -2.25
N LYS A 50 -6.86 -15.99 -2.83
CA LYS A 50 -6.13 -17.05 -2.12
C LYS A 50 -4.64 -16.76 -2.06
N VAL A 51 -4.07 -16.29 -3.16
CA VAL A 51 -2.65 -16.00 -3.29
C VAL A 51 -2.47 -14.56 -3.73
N ALA A 52 -1.61 -13.83 -3.02
CA ALA A 52 -1.15 -12.52 -3.47
C ALA A 52 0.15 -12.63 -4.27
N HIS A 53 0.19 -11.97 -5.42
CA HIS A 53 1.39 -11.77 -6.21
C HIS A 53 1.85 -10.32 -6.04
N VAL A 54 3.15 -10.11 -5.86
CA VAL A 54 3.71 -8.77 -5.63
C VAL A 54 4.91 -8.55 -6.54
N HIS A 55 4.94 -7.39 -7.17
CA HIS A 55 6.15 -6.87 -7.81
C HIS A 55 6.31 -5.39 -7.48
N LYS A 56 7.51 -5.01 -7.05
CA LYS A 56 7.82 -3.64 -6.66
C LYS A 56 9.30 -3.34 -6.82
N GLY A 57 9.60 -2.08 -7.13
CA GLY A 57 10.96 -1.65 -7.45
C GLY A 57 11.16 -0.16 -7.22
N MET A 58 12.43 0.25 -7.29
CA MET A 58 12.81 1.66 -7.26
C MET A 58 12.74 2.24 -8.68
N GLY A 59 12.43 3.53 -8.78
CA GLY A 59 12.30 4.27 -10.03
C GLY A 59 10.86 4.49 -10.47
N LEU A 60 10.73 4.93 -11.72
CA LEU A 60 9.46 5.19 -12.39
C LEU A 60 8.69 3.89 -12.63
N VAL A 61 7.37 3.99 -12.79
CA VAL A 61 6.47 2.88 -13.12
C VAL A 61 6.96 2.13 -14.36
N SER A 62 7.37 2.84 -15.41
CA SER A 62 7.91 2.24 -16.65
C SER A 62 9.29 1.60 -16.50
N GLN A 63 10.00 1.87 -15.40
CA GLN A 63 11.29 1.24 -15.09
C GLN A 63 11.11 0.01 -14.20
N VAL A 64 10.07 0.02 -13.35
CA VAL A 64 9.77 -1.08 -12.43
C VAL A 64 9.02 -2.21 -13.14
N PHE A 65 8.13 -1.89 -14.07
CA PHE A 65 7.25 -2.86 -14.72
C PHE A 65 7.57 -3.03 -16.20
N ASP A 66 7.63 -4.29 -16.62
CA ASP A 66 7.72 -4.75 -18.00
C ASP A 66 6.71 -5.89 -18.21
N GLU A 67 6.53 -6.34 -19.45
CA GLU A 67 5.60 -7.43 -19.75
C GLU A 67 5.99 -8.76 -19.07
N ASP A 68 7.29 -8.97 -18.81
CA ASP A 68 7.80 -10.20 -18.21
C ASP A 68 7.48 -10.31 -16.72
N ASN A 69 7.40 -9.18 -16.00
CA ASN A 69 7.01 -9.16 -14.59
C ASN A 69 5.50 -8.95 -14.39
N LEU A 70 4.84 -8.17 -15.26
CA LEU A 70 3.39 -7.98 -15.19
C LEU A 70 2.61 -9.28 -15.41
N ARG A 71 3.08 -10.19 -16.28
CA ARG A 71 2.40 -11.48 -16.53
C ARG A 71 2.29 -12.39 -15.31
N TYR A 72 3.13 -12.20 -14.29
CA TYR A 72 3.10 -13.00 -13.06
C TYR A 72 2.15 -12.42 -12.00
N LEU A 73 1.63 -11.21 -12.23
CA LEU A 73 0.66 -10.56 -11.37
C LEU A 73 -0.77 -11.03 -11.72
N LEU A 74 -1.06 -12.26 -11.33
CA LEU A 74 -2.32 -12.93 -11.61
C LEU A 74 -3.41 -12.54 -10.60
N GLY A 75 -4.67 -12.66 -11.01
CA GLY A 75 -5.83 -12.46 -10.13
C GLY A 75 -6.91 -11.57 -10.74
N HIS A 76 -7.86 -11.19 -9.88
CA HIS A 76 -8.99 -10.31 -10.22
C HIS A 76 -9.13 -9.12 -9.25
N LEU A 77 -8.25 -9.04 -8.26
CA LEU A 77 -8.06 -7.91 -7.35
C LEU A 77 -6.67 -7.35 -7.59
N ALA A 78 -6.53 -6.02 -7.58
CA ALA A 78 -5.22 -5.38 -7.62
C ALA A 78 -5.21 -4.06 -6.86
N ILE A 79 -4.07 -3.77 -6.23
CA ILE A 79 -3.75 -2.46 -5.68
C ILE A 79 -2.36 -2.03 -6.13
N GLY A 80 -2.19 -0.73 -6.30
CA GLY A 80 -0.95 -0.14 -6.78
C GLY A 80 -0.55 1.08 -5.98
N HIS A 81 0.75 1.39 -5.99
CA HIS A 81 1.29 2.56 -5.31
C HIS A 81 2.47 3.17 -6.08
N THR A 82 2.54 4.50 -6.15
CA THR A 82 3.73 5.28 -6.55
C THR A 82 4.23 6.10 -5.37
N ARG A 83 5.54 6.06 -5.11
CA ARG A 83 6.16 6.67 -3.91
C ARG A 83 6.84 7.98 -4.24
N TYR A 84 6.54 8.98 -3.42
CA TYR A 84 7.34 10.20 -3.24
C TYR A 84 7.94 10.16 -1.83
N SER A 85 9.20 10.58 -1.63
CA SER A 85 9.80 10.67 -0.31
C SER A 85 10.13 12.11 0.03
N THR A 86 9.47 12.61 1.07
CA THR A 86 9.78 13.91 1.67
C THR A 86 11.01 13.82 2.57
N THR A 87 11.30 12.64 3.14
CA THR A 87 12.43 12.44 4.07
C THR A 87 12.97 11.00 4.05
N GLY A 88 14.28 10.86 4.18
CA GLY A 88 14.99 9.57 4.26
C GLY A 88 15.44 9.01 2.91
N SER A 89 16.48 8.17 2.93
CA SER A 89 17.00 7.56 1.70
C SER A 89 15.98 6.60 1.09
N PRO A 90 15.87 6.55 -0.25
CA PRO A 90 15.04 5.59 -0.95
C PRO A 90 15.48 4.16 -0.57
N LYS A 91 14.57 3.38 0.03
CA LYS A 91 14.82 1.99 0.41
C LYS A 91 13.72 1.13 -0.17
N LEU A 92 14.09 0.08 -0.90
CA LEU A 92 13.14 -0.89 -1.47
C LEU A 92 12.20 -1.48 -0.40
N ARG A 93 12.72 -1.66 0.81
CA ARG A 93 11.95 -2.13 1.96
C ARG A 93 10.77 -1.21 2.29
N ASN A 94 10.87 0.08 1.98
CA ASN A 94 9.82 1.07 2.20
C ASN A 94 8.86 1.21 1.01
N THR A 95 9.07 0.44 -0.07
CA THR A 95 8.20 0.47 -1.25
C THR A 95 6.90 -0.27 -0.98
N GLN A 96 5.80 0.41 -1.26
CA GLN A 96 4.43 -0.07 -1.13
C GLN A 96 3.93 -0.64 -2.47
N PRO A 97 2.86 -1.46 -2.50
CA PRO A 97 2.08 -1.94 -1.35
C PRO A 97 2.84 -2.88 -0.41
N TYR A 98 2.41 -2.93 0.86
CA TYR A 98 2.81 -3.98 1.79
C TYR A 98 1.79 -5.11 1.77
N VAL A 99 2.26 -6.35 1.93
CA VAL A 99 1.41 -7.54 1.94
C VAL A 99 1.84 -8.46 3.07
N ILE A 100 0.86 -9.05 3.75
CA ILE A 100 1.03 -10.13 4.72
C ILE A 100 -0.02 -11.21 4.49
N GLU A 101 0.32 -12.44 4.88
CA GLU A 101 -0.64 -13.54 4.97
C GLU A 101 -1.33 -13.50 6.33
N THR A 102 -2.65 -13.68 6.34
CA THR A 102 -3.47 -13.71 7.56
C THR A 102 -4.40 -14.92 7.57
N LEU A 103 -5.09 -15.19 8.68
CA LEU A 103 -6.14 -16.22 8.72
C LEU A 103 -7.29 -15.92 7.74
N ASP A 104 -7.51 -14.64 7.44
CA ASP A 104 -8.52 -14.17 6.49
C ASP A 104 -8.00 -14.14 5.05
N GLY A 105 -6.80 -14.68 4.80
CA GLY A 105 -6.12 -14.68 3.51
C GLY A 105 -5.14 -13.51 3.34
N PRO A 106 -4.72 -13.21 2.10
CA PRO A 106 -3.78 -12.13 1.84
C PRO A 106 -4.41 -10.77 2.19
N LEU A 107 -3.68 -9.98 2.95
CA LEU A 107 -4.00 -8.59 3.25
C LEU A 107 -2.89 -7.71 2.68
N ALA A 108 -3.24 -6.75 1.84
CA ALA A 108 -2.29 -5.76 1.34
C ALA A 108 -2.80 -4.32 1.47
N ILE A 109 -1.87 -3.38 1.59
CA ILE A 109 -2.18 -1.96 1.78
C ILE A 109 -1.27 -1.06 0.94
N GLY A 110 -1.88 -0.09 0.29
CA GLY A 110 -1.22 1.13 -0.19
C GLY A 110 -1.71 2.32 0.64
N HIS A 111 -0.79 3.18 1.05
CA HIS A 111 -1.06 4.31 1.93
C HIS A 111 -0.37 5.56 1.38
N ASN A 112 -1.16 6.62 1.27
CA ASN A 112 -0.69 7.97 0.98
C ASN A 112 -1.01 8.89 2.17
N GLY A 113 0.00 9.52 2.75
CA GLY A 113 -0.14 10.42 3.89
C GLY A 113 0.79 10.07 5.04
N ASN A 114 0.48 10.58 6.23
CA ASN A 114 1.30 10.44 7.43
C ASN A 114 0.43 10.33 8.69
N LEU A 115 0.76 9.37 9.56
CA LEU A 115 0.17 9.23 10.88
C LEU A 115 1.03 9.93 11.93
N ILE A 116 0.47 10.94 12.59
CA ILE A 116 1.12 11.70 13.66
C ILE A 116 1.41 10.79 14.87
N ASN A 117 0.49 9.87 15.17
CA ASN A 117 0.61 8.95 16.30
C ASN A 117 1.19 7.57 15.92
N ALA A 118 1.81 7.42 14.73
CA ALA A 118 2.48 6.18 14.34
C ALA A 118 3.50 5.64 15.38
N PRO A 119 4.34 6.47 16.04
CA PRO A 119 5.27 5.98 17.06
C PRO A 119 4.58 5.29 18.24
N GLN A 120 3.42 5.81 18.66
CA GLN A 120 2.62 5.21 19.73
C GLN A 120 2.02 3.88 19.27
N LEU A 121 1.33 3.87 18.12
CA LEU A 121 0.70 2.66 17.58
C LEU A 121 1.73 1.56 17.30
N ARG A 122 2.92 1.94 16.83
CA ARG A 122 4.07 1.05 16.66
C ARG A 122 4.46 0.38 17.98
N ARG A 123 4.60 1.16 19.05
CA ARG A 123 4.96 0.65 20.38
C ARG A 123 3.93 -0.36 20.87
N GLU A 124 2.64 -0.05 20.74
CA GLU A 124 1.55 -0.95 21.14
C GLU A 124 1.59 -2.30 20.39
N LEU A 125 1.91 -2.29 19.09
CA LEU A 125 2.09 -3.53 18.31
C LEU A 125 3.30 -4.34 18.79
N LEU A 126 4.43 -3.70 19.04
CA LEU A 126 5.64 -4.37 19.53
C LEU A 126 5.44 -4.96 20.93
N GLU A 127 4.73 -4.26 21.82
CA GLU A 127 4.39 -4.76 23.17
C GLU A 127 3.46 -5.99 23.11
N ARG A 128 2.66 -6.13 22.05
CA ARG A 128 1.84 -7.33 21.76
C ARG A 128 2.64 -8.47 21.09
N GLY A 129 3.93 -8.28 20.82
CA GLY A 129 4.78 -9.27 20.16
C GLY A 129 4.69 -9.27 18.63
N VAL A 130 4.08 -8.25 18.01
CA VAL A 130 4.03 -8.12 16.54
C VAL A 130 5.37 -7.59 16.03
N GLY A 131 6.07 -8.40 15.23
CA GLY A 131 7.31 -7.98 14.58
C GLY A 131 7.07 -7.02 13.42
N LEU A 132 7.85 -5.94 13.34
CA LEU A 132 7.79 -4.93 12.27
C LEU A 132 9.12 -4.88 11.53
N SER A 133 9.07 -4.93 10.21
CA SER A 133 10.23 -4.99 9.31
C SER A 133 10.67 -3.61 8.84
N THR A 134 9.80 -2.61 8.94
CA THR A 134 10.00 -1.26 8.44
C THR A 134 9.72 -0.22 9.52
N SER A 135 9.98 1.05 9.20
CA SER A 135 9.58 2.20 10.03
C SER A 135 8.36 2.93 9.44
N SER A 136 7.64 2.30 8.51
CA SER A 136 6.57 2.94 7.75
C SER A 136 5.24 2.86 8.50
N ASP A 137 4.51 3.98 8.52
CA ASP A 137 3.13 4.05 9.01
C ASP A 137 2.24 3.00 8.34
N SER A 138 2.47 2.73 7.06
CA SER A 138 1.70 1.77 6.28
C SER A 138 1.80 0.34 6.85
N GLU A 139 2.96 -0.05 7.38
CA GLU A 139 3.13 -1.35 8.05
C GLU A 139 2.43 -1.37 9.42
N VAL A 140 2.45 -0.25 10.14
CA VAL A 140 1.71 -0.11 11.40
C VAL A 140 0.20 -0.27 11.13
N ILE A 141 -0.34 0.43 10.13
CA ILE A 141 -1.75 0.32 9.73
C ILE A 141 -2.10 -1.12 9.32
N LEU A 142 -1.24 -1.76 8.52
CA LEU A 142 -1.43 -3.15 8.08
C LEU A 142 -1.61 -4.11 9.25
N HIS A 143 -0.74 -4.01 10.26
CA HIS A 143 -0.82 -4.87 11.44
C HIS A 143 -1.96 -4.49 12.38
N LEU A 144 -2.38 -3.23 12.43
CA LEU A 144 -3.58 -2.84 13.14
C LEU A 144 -4.84 -3.44 12.50
N LEU A 145 -4.94 -3.44 11.17
CA LEU A 145 -6.03 -4.09 10.43
C LEU A 145 -6.04 -5.60 10.71
N ALA A 146 -4.90 -6.28 10.54
CA ALA A 146 -4.78 -7.72 10.74
C ALA A 146 -5.05 -8.16 12.18
N GLY A 147 -4.71 -7.33 13.15
CA GLY A 147 -4.88 -7.62 14.58
C GLY A 147 -6.21 -7.15 15.17
N SER A 148 -7.12 -6.59 14.37
CA SER A 148 -8.44 -6.12 14.81
C SER A 148 -9.51 -7.20 14.62
N GLY A 149 -10.49 -7.25 15.54
CA GLY A 149 -11.60 -8.20 15.45
C GLY A 149 -12.75 -7.70 14.56
N GLY A 150 -13.63 -8.63 14.16
CA GLY A 150 -14.80 -8.36 13.33
C GLY A 150 -14.55 -8.46 11.83
N ASP A 151 -15.52 -8.00 11.04
CA ASP A 151 -15.41 -7.90 9.58
C ASP A 151 -14.47 -6.77 9.13
N TRP A 152 -14.11 -6.72 7.85
CA TRP A 152 -13.17 -5.72 7.33
C TRP A 152 -13.62 -4.28 7.53
N LEU A 153 -14.93 -4.00 7.41
CA LEU A 153 -15.44 -2.65 7.66
C LEU A 153 -15.30 -2.25 9.14
N ALA A 154 -15.51 -3.18 10.07
CA ALA A 154 -15.28 -2.96 11.49
C ALA A 154 -13.79 -2.72 11.79
N ARG A 155 -12.90 -3.53 11.20
CA ARG A 155 -11.44 -3.37 11.33
C ARG A 155 -10.98 -2.01 10.79
N ILE A 156 -11.48 -1.60 9.62
CA ILE A 156 -11.21 -0.29 9.03
C ILE A 156 -11.71 0.82 9.95
N ARG A 157 -12.95 0.74 10.49
CA ARG A 157 -13.47 1.72 11.47
C ARG A 157 -12.59 1.81 12.72
N ILE A 158 -12.08 0.69 13.23
CA ILE A 158 -11.17 0.67 14.39
C ILE A 158 -9.87 1.41 14.07
N VAL A 159 -9.28 1.16 12.90
CA VAL A 159 -8.09 1.88 12.44
C VAL A 159 -8.40 3.36 12.29
N MET A 160 -9.52 3.73 11.66
CA MET A 160 -9.90 5.12 11.49
C MET A 160 -10.08 5.87 12.80
N ALA A 161 -10.62 5.21 13.83
CA ALA A 161 -10.79 5.79 15.16
C ALA A 161 -9.47 5.97 15.93
N ARG A 162 -8.42 5.23 15.56
CA ARG A 162 -7.11 5.24 16.23
C ARG A 162 -6.04 6.03 15.48
N ALA A 163 -6.18 6.17 14.17
CA ALA A 163 -5.20 6.84 13.33
C ALA A 163 -5.38 8.36 13.41
N GLU A 164 -4.34 9.06 13.85
CA GLU A 164 -4.32 10.53 13.88
C GLU A 164 -3.42 11.07 12.78
N GLY A 165 -3.93 11.99 11.96
CA GLY A 165 -3.18 12.59 10.85
C GLY A 165 -4.02 12.67 9.58
N ALA A 166 -3.34 12.70 8.43
CA ALA A 166 -3.97 12.71 7.13
C ALA A 166 -3.50 11.49 6.35
N TYR A 167 -4.45 10.69 5.86
CA TYR A 167 -4.16 9.49 5.10
C TYR A 167 -5.25 9.17 4.10
N ALA A 168 -4.86 8.54 3.00
CA ALA A 168 -5.71 7.82 2.08
C ALA A 168 -5.16 6.40 1.94
N LEU A 169 -6.06 5.41 1.93
CA LEU A 169 -5.69 3.99 1.88
C LEU A 169 -6.35 3.34 0.67
N VAL A 170 -5.67 2.33 0.15
CA VAL A 170 -6.27 1.28 -0.66
C VAL A 170 -5.93 -0.06 0.01
N ILE A 171 -6.94 -0.88 0.27
CA ILE A 171 -6.78 -2.12 1.05
C ILE A 171 -7.28 -3.28 0.20
N LEU A 172 -6.41 -4.25 -0.05
CA LEU A 172 -6.76 -5.50 -0.70
C LEU A 172 -6.97 -6.58 0.36
N THR A 173 -8.09 -7.28 0.27
CA THR A 173 -8.44 -8.44 1.10
C THR A 173 -8.72 -9.64 0.21
N ARG A 174 -9.13 -10.77 0.80
CA ARG A 174 -9.52 -11.99 0.06
C ARG A 174 -10.58 -11.74 -1.02
N ASP A 175 -11.54 -10.88 -0.74
CA ASP A 175 -12.80 -10.80 -1.49
C ASP A 175 -13.20 -9.38 -1.85
N ALA A 176 -12.42 -8.37 -1.44
CA ALA A 176 -12.72 -6.97 -1.72
C ALA A 176 -11.45 -6.11 -1.82
N VAL A 177 -11.61 -5.00 -2.54
CA VAL A 177 -10.73 -3.83 -2.46
C VAL A 177 -11.52 -2.70 -1.82
N TYR A 178 -10.95 -2.08 -0.78
CA TYR A 178 -11.50 -0.92 -0.07
C TYR A 178 -10.67 0.34 -0.33
#